data_AF-A0A2V9QXW9-F1
#
_entry.id   AF-A0A2V9QXW9-F1
#
_cell.length_a   1.000
_cell.length_b   1.000
_cell.length_c   1.000
_cell.angle_alpha   90.00
_cell.angle_beta   90.00
_cell.angle_gamma   90.00
#
_symmetry.space_group_name_H-M   'P 1'
#
loop_
_entity.id
_entity.type
_entity.pdbx_description
1 polymer ?
#
loop_
_entity_poly.entity_id
_entity_poly.type
_entity_poly.pdbx_seq_one_letter_code
_entity_poly.pdbx_strand_id
1 'polypeptide(L)'
;MERVPAKARWISVAATLLAVLSGIGVWRFSRSHAQAPLAPIEVAPLAGLPGVQIEPTFSRDGNQVAFVLRGTEKCGIYTTMVGGEKSLRLTSDCEDTSPTWSPDGRRVAFYRYFENGNEMAIRVVPAFGGSEHRLYKGPFSPWARGLDWSPDGNMLAFSGGETNWKGTWISLLSLIDSTTRKLTSPSGEEIDYSPAFSPDGSTVAFVRGTFAGAVEDLYVVPAAGGVPTRVTFDKTWIKGSPTWTPDGRDIVFSSTRGGLASLWRVSVSGGTPRPVAGVGVIASSPSISAKGNQLVYTQSFIKENISRLDLKDEKHSQGPPVVLNLKKGRNWRPNFSPDGKRFAFESVLGSSDIWACDNDGSNCGQLTFLQGTAGVPQWSPDGHNMAFEFRPKERSEIYLLELGGGTPRLLPTLPGADNGGPSWSRDGKWIYFYSDRGSGPFQLWKVPLKGGPPVQVTRNGGVFAAESADGRLLYYSKYEAQGIWKVPLSGGEEKRVLDQAGEKEWYNWALVRNGIYFLEHREKGGALDFVDFATGKTTTIWTSDKQPGVGLAVSADGKSILYAEIELEDSNIMLVKNFR
;
A
#
# COMPACT_ATOMS: atom_id res chain seq x y z
N MET A 1 90.89 26.47 10.54
CA MET A 1 89.82 26.00 11.44
C MET A 1 89.12 27.22 12.03
N GLU A 2 88.13 27.77 11.34
CA GLU A 2 87.35 28.91 11.84
C GLU A 2 86.35 28.43 12.89
N ARG A 3 86.41 29.03 14.08
CA ARG A 3 85.46 28.78 15.18
C ARG A 3 84.17 29.55 14.90
N VAL A 4 83.10 28.81 14.60
CA VAL A 4 81.74 29.38 14.56
C VAL A 4 81.42 29.99 15.93
N PRO A 5 80.98 31.26 16.02
CA PRO A 5 80.75 31.93 17.29
C PRO A 5 79.63 31.25 18.08
N ALA A 6 79.83 31.07 19.39
CA ALA A 6 78.92 30.36 20.30
C ALA A 6 77.46 30.86 20.25
N LYS A 7 77.24 32.14 19.90
CA LYS A 7 75.90 32.73 19.71
C LYS A 7 75.13 32.11 18.54
N ALA A 8 75.81 31.73 17.45
CA ALA A 8 75.16 31.11 16.30
C ALA A 8 74.61 29.71 16.62
N ARG A 9 75.33 28.93 17.45
CA ARG A 9 74.89 27.59 17.91
C ARG A 9 73.61 27.64 18.73
N TRP A 10 73.46 28.62 19.63
CA TRP A 10 72.25 28.76 20.45
C TRP A 10 71.02 29.17 19.64
N ILE A 11 71.21 29.99 18.59
CA ILE A 11 70.12 30.36 17.67
C ILE A 11 69.67 29.14 16.85
N SER A 12 70.60 28.30 16.39
CA SER A 12 70.26 27.07 15.66
C SER A 12 69.48 26.07 16.53
N VAL A 13 69.89 25.91 17.80
CA VAL A 13 69.21 25.03 18.76
C VAL A 13 67.81 25.55 19.08
N ALA A 14 67.67 26.86 19.32
CA ALA A 14 66.37 27.48 19.58
C ALA A 14 65.43 27.37 18.37
N ALA A 15 65.92 27.59 17.15
CA ALA A 15 65.13 27.45 15.93
C ALA A 15 64.68 26.00 15.69
N THR A 16 65.55 25.02 15.99
CA THR A 16 65.22 23.60 15.87
C THR A 16 64.16 23.19 16.91
N LEU A 17 64.30 23.66 18.15
CA LEU A 17 63.31 23.44 19.21
C LEU A 17 61.95 24.05 18.85
N LEU A 18 61.94 25.27 18.30
CA LEU A 18 60.70 25.91 17.84
C LEU A 18 60.07 25.13 16.68
N ALA A 19 60.86 24.64 15.72
CA ALA A 19 60.36 23.85 14.61
C ALA A 19 59.78 22.50 15.09
N VAL A 20 60.43 21.83 16.05
CA VAL A 20 59.94 20.59 16.66
C VAL A 20 58.66 20.84 17.46
N LEU A 21 58.61 21.90 18.27
CA LEU A 21 57.41 22.25 19.04
C LEU A 21 56.24 22.65 18.13
N SER A 22 56.54 23.35 17.03
CA SER A 22 55.55 23.70 15.99
C SER A 22 55.07 22.46 15.27
N GLY A 23 55.97 21.53 14.92
CA GLY A 23 55.63 20.25 14.31
C GLY A 23 54.78 19.37 15.23
N ILE A 24 55.09 19.32 16.52
CA ILE A 24 54.27 18.62 17.53
C ILE A 24 52.91 19.31 17.70
N GLY A 25 52.89 20.65 17.69
CA GLY A 25 51.67 21.46 17.75
C GLY A 25 50.75 21.18 16.57
N VAL A 26 51.28 21.24 15.34
CA VAL A 26 50.56 20.92 14.11
C VAL A 26 50.12 19.46 14.07
N TRP A 27 50.96 18.52 14.50
CA TRP A 27 50.62 17.10 14.55
C TRP A 27 49.54 16.78 15.60
N ARG A 28 49.57 17.45 16.77
CA ARG A 28 48.50 17.34 17.77
C ARG A 28 47.21 17.98 17.29
N PHE A 29 47.28 19.14 16.65
CA PHE A 29 46.10 19.80 16.07
C PHE A 29 45.51 18.99 14.91
N SER A 30 46.34 18.36 14.07
CA SER A 30 45.89 17.53 12.96
C SER A 30 45.32 16.19 13.43
N ARG A 31 45.84 15.60 14.52
CA ARG A 31 45.27 14.40 15.15
C ARG A 31 44.02 14.70 15.99
N SER A 32 43.91 15.87 16.62
CA SER A 32 42.70 16.23 17.38
C SER A 32 41.50 16.56 16.49
N HIS A 33 41.72 16.77 15.19
CA HIS A 33 40.67 16.96 14.18
C HIS A 33 40.37 15.70 13.35
N ALA A 34 41.01 14.56 13.65
CA ALA A 34 40.50 13.29 13.15
C ALA A 34 39.18 13.01 13.86
N GLN A 35 38.06 13.40 13.23
CA GLN A 35 36.72 13.11 13.68
C GLN A 35 36.66 11.61 14.05
N ALA A 36 36.29 11.31 15.29
CA ALA A 36 36.07 9.93 15.69
C ALA A 36 35.11 9.28 14.67
N PRO A 37 35.41 8.06 14.20
CA PRO A 37 34.55 7.39 13.23
C PRO A 37 33.12 7.34 13.79
N LEU A 38 32.17 7.83 13.01
CA LEU A 38 30.76 7.84 13.42
C LEU A 38 30.32 6.42 13.75
N ALA A 39 29.57 6.25 14.84
CA ALA A 39 28.98 4.98 15.17
C ALA A 39 28.16 4.44 13.97
N PRO A 40 28.22 3.12 13.70
CA PRO A 40 27.46 2.52 12.61
C PRO A 40 25.95 2.65 12.89
N ILE A 41 25.16 2.69 11.83
CA ILE A 41 23.70 2.62 11.93
C ILE A 41 23.35 1.18 12.33
N GLU A 42 22.61 1.02 13.42
CA GLU A 42 22.16 -0.28 13.91
C GLU A 42 20.66 -0.42 13.67
N VAL A 43 20.23 -1.59 13.20
CA VAL A 43 18.84 -1.89 12.87
C VAL A 43 18.44 -3.18 13.56
N ALA A 44 17.37 -3.15 14.35
CA ALA A 44 16.87 -4.33 15.05
C ALA A 44 15.34 -4.28 15.23
N PRO A 45 14.65 -5.42 15.32
CA PRO A 45 13.26 -5.46 15.76
C PRO A 45 13.10 -4.87 17.16
N LEU A 46 12.04 -4.09 17.36
CA LEU A 46 11.75 -3.42 18.63
C LEU A 46 10.88 -4.28 19.56
N ALA A 47 9.89 -4.98 19.01
CA ALA A 47 8.94 -5.78 19.77
C ALA A 47 8.65 -7.11 19.04
N GLY A 48 8.58 -8.20 19.80
CA GLY A 48 8.34 -9.55 19.31
C GLY A 48 6.99 -10.10 19.74
N LEU A 49 5.93 -9.31 19.63
CA LEU A 49 4.56 -9.78 19.89
C LEU A 49 4.05 -10.61 18.70
N PRO A 50 3.29 -11.69 18.95
CA PRO A 50 2.63 -12.42 17.87
C PRO A 50 1.53 -11.54 17.26
N GLY A 51 1.42 -11.56 15.93
CA GLY A 51 0.45 -10.76 15.17
C GLY A 51 1.11 -9.63 14.37
N VAL A 52 0.26 -8.87 13.68
CA VAL A 52 0.68 -7.80 12.76
C VAL A 52 0.89 -6.51 13.56
N GLN A 53 2.12 -6.01 13.60
CA GLN A 53 2.54 -4.81 14.32
C GLN A 53 2.80 -3.65 13.35
N ILE A 54 1.98 -2.59 13.41
CA ILE A 54 1.98 -1.50 12.42
C ILE A 54 1.88 -0.11 13.08
N GLU A 55 2.17 0.93 12.29
CA GLU A 55 1.98 2.35 12.63
C GLU A 55 2.69 2.78 13.94
N PRO A 56 4.01 2.54 14.08
CA PRO A 56 4.74 2.92 15.28
C PRO A 56 4.94 4.43 15.37
N THR A 57 4.83 4.98 16.58
CA THR A 57 5.16 6.38 16.87
C THR A 57 5.98 6.51 18.15
N PHE A 58 7.02 7.34 18.11
CA PHE A 58 7.80 7.66 19.31
C PHE A 58 7.04 8.56 20.29
N SER A 59 7.29 8.34 21.58
CA SER A 59 7.07 9.35 22.61
C SER A 59 8.04 10.52 22.43
N ARG A 60 7.67 11.70 22.95
CA ARG A 60 8.48 12.93 22.86
C ARG A 60 9.93 12.74 23.34
N ASP A 61 10.12 11.98 24.42
CA ASP A 61 11.45 11.71 24.99
C ASP A 61 12.27 10.67 24.21
N GLY A 62 11.64 9.95 23.28
CA GLY A 62 12.23 8.89 22.46
C GLY A 62 12.45 7.57 23.20
N ASN A 63 11.87 7.40 24.40
CA ASN A 63 12.08 6.19 25.21
C ASN A 63 10.96 5.16 25.06
N GLN A 64 9.82 5.54 24.51
CA GLN A 64 8.66 4.68 24.30
C GLN A 64 8.18 4.75 22.86
N VAL A 65 7.53 3.68 22.43
CA VAL A 65 6.89 3.59 21.12
C VAL A 65 5.48 3.09 21.33
N ALA A 66 4.50 3.81 20.80
CA ALA A 66 3.12 3.33 20.67
C ALA A 66 2.94 2.71 19.28
N PHE A 67 2.12 1.67 19.16
CA PHE A 67 1.87 0.97 17.89
C PHE A 67 0.54 0.22 17.92
N VAL A 68 0.10 -0.22 16.75
CA VAL A 68 -1.12 -1.01 16.59
C VAL A 68 -0.77 -2.49 16.47
N LEU A 69 -1.49 -3.34 17.20
CA LEU A 69 -1.45 -4.80 17.07
C LEU A 69 -2.75 -5.30 16.44
N ARG A 70 -2.65 -6.11 15.37
CA ARG A 70 -3.78 -6.75 14.66
C ARG A 70 -3.56 -8.25 14.47
N GLY A 71 -4.61 -8.94 14.02
CA GLY A 71 -4.56 -10.37 13.70
C GLY A 71 -4.52 -11.28 14.93
N THR A 72 -4.89 -10.77 16.11
CA THR A 72 -5.02 -11.56 17.35
C THR A 72 -6.23 -11.11 18.15
N GLU A 73 -6.72 -11.97 19.05
CA GLU A 73 -7.79 -11.61 20.02
C GLU A 73 -7.38 -10.47 20.97
N LYS A 74 -6.08 -10.16 21.03
CA LYS A 74 -5.53 -9.06 21.84
C LYS A 74 -5.21 -7.83 21.00
N CYS A 75 -5.89 -7.63 19.88
CA CYS A 75 -5.75 -6.44 19.02
C CYS A 75 -5.93 -5.10 19.78
N GLY A 76 -5.44 -4.02 19.20
CA GLY A 76 -5.58 -2.66 19.72
C GLY A 76 -4.25 -1.92 19.79
N ILE A 77 -4.18 -0.86 20.59
CA ILE A 77 -2.98 -0.03 20.71
C ILE A 77 -2.12 -0.50 21.88
N TYR A 78 -0.83 -0.57 21.64
CA TYR A 78 0.19 -0.99 22.59
C TYR A 78 1.27 0.07 22.75
N THR A 79 1.94 0.06 23.90
CA THR A 79 3.18 0.81 24.13
C THR A 79 4.30 -0.12 24.57
N THR A 80 5.52 0.14 24.12
CA THR A 80 6.72 -0.58 24.53
C THR A 80 7.88 0.37 24.81
N MET A 81 8.80 -0.03 25.69
CA MET A 81 10.03 0.72 25.97
C MET A 81 11.08 0.42 24.90
N VAL A 82 11.85 1.44 24.52
CA VAL A 82 13.02 1.27 23.65
C VAL A 82 14.10 0.47 24.40
N GLY A 83 14.34 -0.76 23.95
CA GLY A 83 15.27 -1.70 24.60
C GLY A 83 14.67 -2.49 25.77
N GLY A 84 13.36 -2.38 26.02
CA GLY A 84 12.65 -3.19 27.02
C GLY A 84 11.88 -4.35 26.38
N GLU A 85 11.67 -5.41 27.15
CA GLU A 85 11.02 -6.65 26.65
C GLU A 85 9.49 -6.68 26.86
N LYS A 86 8.93 -5.74 27.64
CA LYS A 86 7.51 -5.74 27.99
C LYS A 86 6.74 -4.65 27.26
N SER A 87 5.61 -5.06 26.67
CA SER A 87 4.61 -4.17 26.07
C SER A 87 3.35 -4.09 26.94
N LEU A 88 2.74 -2.91 26.98
CA LEU A 88 1.49 -2.63 27.66
C LEU A 88 0.38 -2.43 26.63
N ARG A 89 -0.74 -3.15 26.76
CA ARG A 89 -1.95 -2.92 25.97
C ARG A 89 -2.71 -1.73 26.54
N LEU A 90 -2.94 -0.70 25.74
CA LEU A 90 -3.69 0.51 26.12
C LEU A 90 -5.18 0.42 25.77
N THR A 91 -5.51 -0.23 24.66
CA THR A 91 -6.90 -0.35 24.18
C THR A 91 -7.24 -1.77 23.75
N SER A 92 -8.53 -2.08 23.68
CA SER A 92 -9.02 -3.44 23.37
C SER A 92 -9.84 -3.56 22.10
N ASP A 93 -10.02 -2.47 21.34
CA ASP A 93 -10.79 -2.45 20.11
C ASP A 93 -9.85 -2.66 18.90
N CYS A 94 -10.22 -3.58 18.00
CA CYS A 94 -9.40 -3.90 16.83
C CYS A 94 -9.43 -2.80 15.76
N GLU A 95 -10.43 -1.93 15.82
CA GLU A 95 -10.61 -0.81 14.90
C GLU A 95 -9.79 0.43 15.31
N ASP A 96 -9.03 0.33 16.40
CA ASP A 96 -8.12 1.39 16.85
C ASP A 96 -6.88 1.48 15.94
N THR A 97 -6.54 2.70 15.49
CA THR A 97 -5.44 2.95 14.55
C THR A 97 -4.84 4.35 14.68
N SER A 98 -3.72 4.60 13.99
CA SER A 98 -3.02 5.88 13.91
C SER A 98 -2.73 6.50 15.29
N PRO A 99 -2.04 5.76 16.20
CA PRO A 99 -1.67 6.31 17.49
C PRO A 99 -0.69 7.49 17.32
N THR A 100 -0.83 8.52 18.14
CA THR A 100 0.11 9.64 18.25
C THR A 100 0.23 10.09 19.71
N TRP A 101 1.43 10.49 20.12
CA TRP A 101 1.69 10.92 21.49
C TRP A 101 1.38 12.40 21.69
N SER A 102 0.81 12.73 22.84
CA SER A 102 0.77 14.12 23.28
C SER A 102 2.20 14.66 23.50
N PRO A 103 2.45 15.96 23.29
CA PRO A 103 3.81 16.52 23.40
C PRO A 103 4.43 16.38 24.79
N ASP A 104 3.60 16.28 25.84
CA ASP A 104 4.02 16.03 27.21
C ASP A 104 4.30 14.54 27.52
N GLY A 105 4.04 13.64 26.56
CA GLY A 105 4.23 12.20 26.70
C GLY A 105 3.25 11.50 27.64
N ARG A 106 2.19 12.18 28.10
CA ARG A 106 1.25 11.62 29.10
C ARG A 106 0.08 10.87 28.51
N ARG A 107 -0.22 11.09 27.22
CA ARG A 107 -1.42 10.58 26.55
C ARG A 107 -1.08 10.09 25.15
N VAL A 108 -1.86 9.12 24.69
CA VAL A 108 -1.85 8.65 23.31
C VAL A 108 -3.23 8.94 22.71
N ALA A 109 -3.27 9.71 21.63
CA ALA A 109 -4.49 9.90 20.84
C ALA A 109 -4.51 8.92 19.66
N PHE A 110 -5.70 8.54 19.22
CA PHE A 110 -5.89 7.56 18.16
C PHE A 110 -7.26 7.69 17.50
N TYR A 111 -7.40 7.08 16.32
CA TYR A 111 -8.69 6.87 15.69
C TYR A 111 -9.32 5.56 16.16
N ARG A 112 -10.64 5.58 16.39
CA ARG A 112 -11.47 4.37 16.43
C ARG A 112 -12.45 4.42 15.26
N TYR A 113 -12.37 3.44 14.36
CA TYR A 113 -13.34 3.31 13.28
C TYR A 113 -14.61 2.58 13.75
N PHE A 114 -15.67 2.79 12.99
CA PHE A 114 -16.96 2.12 13.13
C PHE A 114 -17.61 2.17 14.52
N GLU A 115 -17.35 3.22 15.32
CA GLU A 115 -17.79 3.32 16.72
C GLU A 115 -19.34 3.23 16.88
N ASN A 116 -20.11 3.51 15.81
CA ASN A 116 -21.55 3.17 15.71
C ASN A 116 -21.95 2.87 14.24
N GLY A 117 -21.29 1.91 13.59
CA GLY A 117 -21.53 1.65 12.18
C GLY A 117 -20.67 2.56 11.31
N ASN A 118 -21.18 3.67 10.76
CA ASN A 118 -20.44 4.50 9.78
C ASN A 118 -19.78 5.76 10.37
N GLU A 119 -19.40 5.73 11.63
CA GLU A 119 -18.79 6.87 12.33
C GLU A 119 -17.35 6.56 12.73
N MET A 120 -16.49 7.59 12.71
CA MET A 120 -15.16 7.55 13.31
C MET A 120 -15.11 8.47 14.53
N ALA A 121 -14.24 8.13 15.48
CA ALA A 121 -13.94 8.96 16.63
C ALA A 121 -12.44 9.18 16.78
N ILE A 122 -12.06 10.36 17.31
CA ILE A 122 -10.72 10.56 17.86
C ILE A 122 -10.83 10.42 19.36
N ARG A 123 -10.03 9.52 19.91
CA ARG A 123 -9.98 9.20 21.33
C ARG A 123 -8.60 9.45 21.88
N VAL A 124 -8.53 9.54 23.20
CA VAL A 124 -7.29 9.69 23.96
C VAL A 124 -7.29 8.77 25.17
N VAL A 125 -6.15 8.14 25.45
CA VAL A 125 -5.93 7.27 26.60
C VAL A 125 -4.65 7.69 27.33
N PRO A 126 -4.59 7.62 28.67
CA PRO A 126 -3.33 7.84 29.40
C PRO A 126 -2.25 6.83 28.98
N ALA A 127 -1.01 7.27 28.86
CA ALA A 127 0.12 6.46 28.37
C ALA A 127 0.45 5.24 29.26
N PHE A 128 0.02 5.25 30.52
CA PHE A 128 0.20 4.14 31.46
C PHE A 128 -1.06 3.29 31.64
N GLY A 129 -2.04 3.44 30.74
CA GLY A 129 -3.36 2.82 30.83
C GLY A 129 -4.35 3.62 31.67
N GLY A 130 -5.62 3.26 31.57
CA GLY A 130 -6.73 3.94 32.25
C GLY A 130 -7.94 4.12 31.33
N SER A 131 -8.84 5.01 31.71
CA SER A 131 -10.07 5.27 30.95
C SER A 131 -9.81 6.16 29.73
N GLU A 132 -10.35 5.73 28.59
CA GLU A 132 -10.36 6.50 27.34
C GLU A 132 -11.35 7.66 27.40
N HIS A 133 -11.04 8.75 26.69
CA HIS A 133 -11.92 9.89 26.51
C HIS A 133 -12.06 10.23 25.02
N ARG A 134 -13.27 10.52 24.56
CA ARG A 134 -13.51 10.94 23.17
C ARG A 134 -13.32 12.45 23.03
N LEU A 135 -12.54 12.85 22.03
CA LEU A 135 -12.26 14.24 21.68
C LEU A 135 -13.07 14.71 20.47
N TYR A 136 -13.37 13.81 19.54
CA TYR A 136 -14.08 14.13 18.32
C TYR A 136 -14.93 12.97 17.84
N LYS A 137 -15.98 13.29 17.08
CA LYS A 137 -16.88 12.37 16.40
C LYS A 137 -17.21 12.94 15.02
N GLY A 138 -17.13 12.10 13.98
CA GLY A 138 -17.44 12.51 12.61
C GLY A 138 -17.75 11.34 11.68
N PRO A 139 -18.07 11.64 10.40
CA PRO A 139 -18.33 10.60 9.40
C PRO A 139 -17.07 9.79 9.13
N PHE A 140 -17.21 8.47 9.01
CA PHE A 140 -16.12 7.60 8.60
C PHE A 140 -15.67 7.92 7.17
N SER A 141 -14.35 8.03 6.97
CA SER A 141 -13.72 8.01 5.65
C SER A 141 -12.70 6.88 5.58
N PRO A 142 -12.70 6.05 4.53
CA PRO A 142 -11.72 4.96 4.36
C PRO A 142 -10.28 5.48 4.18
N TRP A 143 -10.13 6.78 3.90
CA TRP A 143 -8.86 7.49 3.75
C TRP A 143 -8.44 8.23 5.02
N ALA A 144 -9.21 8.15 6.11
CA ALA A 144 -8.93 8.86 7.36
C ALA A 144 -7.73 8.28 8.13
N ARG A 145 -6.53 8.34 7.55
CA ARG A 145 -5.29 7.84 8.13
C ARG A 145 -4.43 9.00 8.61
N GLY A 146 -3.64 8.73 9.65
CA GLY A 146 -2.73 9.69 10.25
C GLY A 146 -3.44 10.71 11.14
N LEU A 147 -2.88 10.89 12.32
CA LEU A 147 -3.30 11.80 13.37
C LEU A 147 -2.03 12.37 13.99
N ASP A 148 -1.96 13.68 14.21
CA ASP A 148 -0.76 14.28 14.79
C ASP A 148 -1.08 15.44 15.74
N TRP A 149 -0.33 15.52 16.84
CA TRP A 149 -0.44 16.61 17.81
C TRP A 149 0.37 17.83 17.37
N SER A 150 -0.18 19.02 17.56
CA SER A 150 0.63 20.22 17.48
C SER A 150 1.71 20.20 18.58
N PRO A 151 2.92 20.72 18.33
CA PRO A 151 4.00 20.67 19.31
C PRO A 151 3.70 21.38 20.64
N ASP A 152 2.78 22.34 20.64
CA ASP A 152 2.31 23.06 21.82
C ASP A 152 1.21 22.32 22.61
N GLY A 153 0.65 21.24 22.06
CA GLY A 153 -0.37 20.43 22.71
C GLY A 153 -1.80 20.96 22.59
N ASN A 154 -2.04 22.02 21.82
CA ASN A 154 -3.35 22.68 21.76
C ASN A 154 -4.24 22.16 20.64
N MET A 155 -3.69 21.46 19.64
CA MET A 155 -4.42 21.00 18.46
C MET A 155 -4.08 19.56 18.07
N LEU A 156 -5.03 18.94 17.36
CA LEU A 156 -4.84 17.69 16.62
C LEU A 156 -5.12 17.94 15.14
N ALA A 157 -4.18 17.55 14.27
CA ALA A 157 -4.38 17.50 12.83
C ALA A 157 -4.83 16.09 12.43
N PHE A 158 -5.87 16.03 11.62
CA PHE A 158 -6.51 14.77 11.27
C PHE A 158 -7.19 14.87 9.89
N SER A 159 -7.42 13.73 9.26
CA SER A 159 -8.13 13.64 7.98
C SER A 159 -9.65 13.64 8.24
N GLY A 160 -10.37 14.65 7.74
CA GLY A 160 -11.84 14.72 7.76
C GLY A 160 -12.41 14.54 6.35
N GLY A 161 -13.69 14.21 6.20
CA GLY A 161 -14.26 14.02 4.87
C GLY A 161 -15.78 14.05 4.83
N GLU A 162 -16.31 13.93 3.62
CA GLU A 162 -17.75 13.79 3.36
C GLU A 162 -18.23 12.36 3.63
N THR A 163 -19.53 12.22 3.92
CA THR A 163 -20.19 10.91 4.10
C THR A 163 -20.19 10.04 2.85
N ASN A 164 -20.03 10.64 1.66
CA ASN A 164 -19.98 9.95 0.37
C ASN A 164 -18.56 9.52 -0.06
N TRP A 165 -17.55 9.81 0.78
CA TRP A 165 -16.12 9.52 0.57
C TRP A 165 -15.46 10.17 -0.65
N LYS A 166 -16.16 11.02 -1.41
CA LYS A 166 -15.64 11.68 -2.61
C LYS A 166 -14.79 12.93 -2.33
N GLY A 167 -14.55 13.24 -1.06
CA GLY A 167 -13.67 14.32 -0.64
C GLY A 167 -13.15 14.10 0.78
N THR A 168 -11.83 14.03 0.93
CA THR A 168 -11.13 14.02 2.23
C THR A 168 -10.22 15.24 2.28
N TRP A 169 -10.20 15.96 3.39
CA TRP A 169 -9.37 17.14 3.62
C TRP A 169 -8.67 17.05 4.97
N ILE A 170 -7.64 17.87 5.18
CA ILE A 170 -7.03 18.01 6.50
C ILE A 170 -7.87 18.97 7.36
N SER A 171 -8.15 18.56 8.59
CA SER A 171 -8.85 19.32 9.62
C SER A 171 -7.97 19.51 10.84
N LEU A 172 -8.18 20.61 11.56
CA LEU A 172 -7.57 20.87 12.85
C LEU A 172 -8.65 20.93 13.94
N LEU A 173 -8.50 20.09 14.95
CA LEU A 173 -9.30 20.08 16.17
C LEU A 173 -8.57 20.86 17.26
N SER A 174 -9.20 21.88 17.82
CA SER A 174 -8.74 22.59 19.01
C SER A 174 -9.11 21.80 20.26
N LEU A 175 -8.13 21.58 21.14
CA LEU A 175 -8.33 20.86 22.40
C LEU A 175 -8.74 21.78 23.56
N ILE A 176 -8.78 23.09 23.33
CA ILE A 176 -9.18 24.09 24.32
C ILE A 176 -10.70 24.25 24.33
N ASP A 177 -11.31 24.35 23.16
CA ASP A 177 -12.74 24.63 22.98
C ASP A 177 -13.48 23.56 22.16
N SER A 178 -12.78 22.47 21.77
CA SER A 178 -13.34 21.36 20.98
C SER A 178 -13.88 21.77 19.60
N THR A 179 -13.48 22.94 19.10
CA THR A 179 -13.87 23.38 17.76
C THR A 179 -13.01 22.72 16.69
N THR A 180 -13.61 22.44 15.53
CA THR A 180 -12.90 21.89 14.36
C THR A 180 -12.94 22.89 13.23
N ARG A 181 -11.81 23.09 12.55
CA ARG A 181 -11.74 23.86 11.30
C ARG A 181 -11.06 23.10 10.18
N LYS A 182 -11.55 23.29 8.96
CA LYS A 182 -10.95 22.76 7.74
C LYS A 182 -9.66 23.53 7.42
N LEU A 183 -8.56 22.81 7.17
CA LEU A 183 -7.25 23.38 6.84
C LEU A 183 -7.00 23.40 5.33
N THR A 184 -7.37 22.32 4.63
CA THR A 184 -7.22 22.21 3.17
C THR A 184 -8.55 22.07 2.47
N SER A 185 -8.61 22.39 1.18
CA SER A 185 -9.80 22.21 0.34
C SER A 185 -9.37 21.64 -1.03
N PRO A 186 -9.18 20.32 -1.14
CA PRO A 186 -8.80 19.69 -2.41
C PRO A 186 -9.91 19.85 -3.45
N SER A 187 -9.53 19.79 -4.73
CA SER A 187 -10.43 20.05 -5.86
C SER A 187 -10.75 18.79 -6.66
N GLY A 188 -11.94 18.72 -7.24
CA GLY A 188 -12.33 17.57 -8.07
C GLY A 188 -12.35 16.26 -7.28
N GLU A 189 -11.54 15.29 -7.71
CA GLU A 189 -11.42 13.95 -7.11
C GLU A 189 -10.18 13.80 -6.20
N GLU A 190 -9.52 14.91 -5.89
CA GLU A 190 -8.38 14.94 -4.98
C GLU A 190 -8.81 14.67 -3.53
N ILE A 191 -7.96 13.94 -2.81
CA ILE A 191 -8.11 13.66 -1.37
C ILE A 191 -6.82 14.02 -0.64
N ASP A 192 -6.95 14.68 0.51
CA ASP A 192 -5.83 14.99 1.42
C ASP A 192 -5.94 14.15 2.70
N TYR A 193 -4.85 13.49 3.10
CA TYR A 193 -4.79 12.67 4.31
C TYR A 193 -3.38 12.61 4.90
N SER A 194 -3.24 11.89 6.02
CA SER A 194 -1.96 11.65 6.71
C SER A 194 -1.23 12.95 7.10
N PRO A 195 -1.85 13.85 7.88
CA PRO A 195 -1.21 15.08 8.30
C PRO A 195 -0.08 14.85 9.31
N ALA A 196 0.93 15.72 9.28
CA ALA A 196 2.03 15.78 10.25
C ALA A 196 2.48 17.23 10.48
N PHE A 197 2.47 17.70 11.71
CA PHE A 197 2.97 19.02 12.09
C PHE A 197 4.49 19.09 11.97
N SER A 198 4.99 20.24 11.51
CA SER A 198 6.40 20.58 11.64
C SER A 198 6.80 20.72 13.11
N PRO A 199 8.08 20.53 13.47
CA PRO A 199 8.51 20.59 14.87
C PRO A 199 8.25 21.93 15.57
N ASP A 200 8.14 23.01 14.81
CA ASP A 200 7.79 24.35 15.28
C ASP A 200 6.27 24.64 15.27
N GLY A 201 5.45 23.73 14.74
CA GLY A 201 4.00 23.83 14.65
C GLY A 201 3.48 24.80 13.59
N SER A 202 4.36 25.45 12.81
CA SER A 202 3.98 26.49 11.85
C SER A 202 3.39 25.93 10.55
N THR A 203 3.71 24.67 10.23
CA THR A 203 3.42 24.02 8.95
C THR A 203 2.86 22.62 9.18
N VAL A 204 1.96 22.17 8.29
CA VAL A 204 1.45 20.80 8.26
C VAL A 204 1.83 20.18 6.93
N ALA A 205 2.58 19.08 6.97
CA ALA A 205 2.78 18.20 5.82
C ALA A 205 1.60 17.24 5.70
N PHE A 206 1.25 16.84 4.48
CA PHE A 206 0.20 15.85 4.23
C PHE A 206 0.42 15.19 2.86
N VAL A 207 -0.30 14.09 2.63
CA VAL A 207 -0.34 13.42 1.33
C VAL A 207 -1.59 13.88 0.59
N ARG A 208 -1.43 14.27 -0.68
CA ARG A 208 -2.55 14.48 -1.59
C ARG A 208 -2.49 13.44 -2.71
N GLY A 209 -3.62 12.80 -2.97
CA GLY A 209 -3.76 11.84 -4.04
C GLY A 209 -5.13 11.85 -4.70
N THR A 210 -5.39 10.87 -5.55
CA THR A 210 -6.73 10.60 -6.08
C THR A 210 -7.41 9.50 -5.29
N PHE A 211 -8.75 9.44 -5.34
CA PHE A 211 -9.51 8.37 -4.69
C PHE A 211 -9.10 6.96 -5.13
N ALA A 212 -8.52 6.77 -6.31
CA ALA A 212 -7.99 5.49 -6.76
C ALA A 212 -6.69 5.06 -6.04
N GLY A 213 -6.00 5.97 -5.35
CA GLY A 213 -4.80 5.67 -4.54
C GLY A 213 -3.53 5.33 -5.33
N ALA A 214 -3.52 5.52 -6.65
CA ALA A 214 -2.36 5.20 -7.50
C ALA A 214 -1.42 6.39 -7.72
N VAL A 215 -1.94 7.62 -7.57
CA VAL A 215 -1.22 8.88 -7.82
C VAL A 215 -1.24 9.72 -6.56
N GLU A 216 -0.08 9.94 -5.97
CA GLU A 216 0.08 10.64 -4.70
C GLU A 216 1.36 11.47 -4.67
N ASP A 217 1.34 12.58 -3.93
CA ASP A 217 2.50 13.42 -3.67
C ASP A 217 2.42 14.06 -2.28
N LEU A 218 3.58 14.47 -1.76
CA LEU A 218 3.66 15.25 -0.53
C LEU A 218 3.38 16.73 -0.79
N TYR A 219 2.61 17.32 0.12
CA TYR A 219 2.32 18.74 0.17
C TYR A 219 2.58 19.28 1.58
N VAL A 220 2.79 20.58 1.66
CA VAL A 220 2.83 21.34 2.90
C VAL A 220 1.87 22.51 2.84
N VAL A 221 1.29 22.87 3.98
CA VAL A 221 0.42 24.05 4.12
C VAL A 221 0.71 24.74 5.45
N PRO A 222 0.69 26.08 5.53
CA PRO A 222 0.79 26.76 6.82
C PRO A 222 -0.32 26.29 7.77
N ALA A 223 0.00 26.05 9.03
CA ALA A 223 -0.98 25.62 10.03
C ALA A 223 -2.10 26.65 10.23
N ALA A 224 -1.82 27.95 10.00
CA ALA A 224 -2.81 29.02 9.99
C ALA A 224 -3.83 28.92 8.82
N GLY A 225 -3.56 28.08 7.81
CA GLY A 225 -4.31 28.01 6.56
C GLY A 225 -3.61 28.76 5.43
N GLY A 226 -4.07 28.53 4.20
CA GLY A 226 -3.50 29.12 2.99
C GLY A 226 -3.47 28.14 1.83
N VAL A 227 -2.69 28.48 0.81
CA VAL A 227 -2.53 27.63 -0.39
C VAL A 227 -1.46 26.56 -0.10
N PRO A 228 -1.77 25.26 -0.26
CA PRO A 228 -0.77 24.21 -0.13
C PRO A 228 0.30 24.30 -1.22
N THR A 229 1.54 24.00 -0.85
CA THR A 229 2.69 23.89 -1.75
C THR A 229 3.09 22.43 -1.91
N ARG A 230 3.27 21.99 -3.16
CA ARG A 230 3.69 20.64 -3.50
C ARG A 230 5.20 20.46 -3.29
N VAL A 231 5.59 19.35 -2.67
CA VAL A 231 7.00 19.03 -2.30
C VAL A 231 7.60 17.97 -3.24
N THR A 232 6.84 16.92 -3.57
CA THR A 232 7.26 15.89 -4.54
C THR A 232 6.46 15.98 -5.83
N PHE A 233 7.01 15.52 -6.95
CA PHE A 233 6.42 15.73 -8.29
C PHE A 233 6.33 14.44 -9.12
N ASP A 234 6.52 13.30 -8.48
CA ASP A 234 6.70 12.02 -9.14
C ASP A 234 5.47 11.11 -9.09
N LYS A 235 4.36 11.56 -8.50
CA LYS A 235 3.03 10.96 -8.67
C LYS A 235 3.03 9.46 -8.36
N THR A 236 3.71 9.10 -7.29
CA THR A 236 3.96 7.71 -6.91
C THR A 236 3.35 7.43 -5.55
N TRP A 237 2.79 6.22 -5.38
CA TRP A 237 2.15 5.81 -4.13
C TRP A 237 3.02 6.10 -2.88
N ILE A 238 2.40 6.71 -1.88
CA ILE A 238 2.96 7.03 -0.56
C ILE A 238 2.20 6.23 0.50
N LYS A 239 2.91 5.33 1.20
CA LYS A 239 2.29 4.42 2.16
C LYS A 239 2.37 4.95 3.60
N GLY A 240 1.24 5.44 4.12
CA GLY A 240 1.10 5.89 5.51
C GLY A 240 1.60 7.31 5.75
N SER A 241 1.72 7.70 7.02
CA SER A 241 2.01 9.09 7.38
C SER A 241 3.48 9.49 7.19
N PRO A 242 3.75 10.71 6.68
CA PRO A 242 5.09 11.28 6.69
C PRO A 242 5.49 11.72 8.11
N THR A 243 6.79 11.94 8.33
CA THR A 243 7.33 12.48 9.57
C THR A 243 8.42 13.51 9.29
N TRP A 244 8.53 14.54 10.12
CA TRP A 244 9.53 15.60 9.97
C TRP A 244 10.84 15.22 10.64
N THR A 245 11.96 15.68 10.08
CA THR A 245 13.21 15.71 10.85
C THR A 245 13.09 16.75 11.98
N PRO A 246 13.74 16.55 13.13
CA PRO A 246 13.58 17.47 14.27
C PRO A 246 14.02 18.91 14.02
N ASP A 247 14.88 19.14 13.02
CA ASP A 247 15.28 20.47 12.57
C ASP A 247 14.27 21.14 11.63
N GLY A 248 13.19 20.44 11.26
CA GLY A 248 12.11 20.93 10.39
C GLY A 248 12.52 21.09 8.91
N ARG A 249 13.70 20.62 8.50
CA ARG A 249 14.23 20.87 7.15
C ARG A 249 13.80 19.83 6.13
N ASP A 250 13.62 18.59 6.55
CA ASP A 250 13.31 17.47 5.68
C ASP A 250 12.08 16.70 6.18
N ILE A 251 11.44 16.01 5.25
CA ILE A 251 10.31 15.11 5.48
C ILE A 251 10.75 13.70 5.09
N VAL A 252 10.51 12.73 5.98
CA VAL A 252 10.71 11.31 5.75
C VAL A 252 9.36 10.63 5.54
N PHE A 253 9.25 9.81 4.50
CA PHE A 253 8.00 9.19 4.08
C PHE A 253 8.25 7.86 3.37
N SER A 254 7.23 7.01 3.26
CA SER A 254 7.33 5.74 2.54
C SER A 254 6.78 5.84 1.14
N SER A 255 7.46 5.30 0.14
CA SER A 255 7.01 5.34 -1.25
C SER A 255 7.54 4.15 -2.07
N THR A 256 6.76 3.74 -3.07
CA THR A 256 7.10 2.67 -4.03
C THR A 256 7.97 3.15 -5.20
N ARG A 257 8.48 4.38 -5.16
CA ARG A 257 9.31 4.95 -6.24
C ARG A 257 10.59 4.17 -6.58
N GLY A 258 11.06 3.32 -5.65
CA GLY A 258 12.18 2.39 -5.87
C GLY A 258 11.75 0.96 -6.22
N GLY A 259 10.47 0.75 -6.58
CA GLY A 259 9.83 -0.56 -6.71
C GLY A 259 9.07 -0.92 -5.44
N LEU A 260 9.73 -1.56 -4.47
CA LEU A 260 9.09 -1.88 -3.19
C LEU A 260 9.00 -0.64 -2.29
N ALA A 261 7.93 -0.56 -1.50
CA ALA A 261 7.74 0.50 -0.52
C ALA A 261 8.98 0.64 0.37
N SER A 262 9.64 1.79 0.32
CA SER A 262 10.89 2.06 1.06
C SER A 262 10.82 3.46 1.64
N LEU A 263 11.69 3.79 2.59
CA LEU A 263 11.73 5.12 3.17
C LEU A 263 12.59 6.09 2.36
N TRP A 264 12.04 7.27 2.13
CA TRP A 264 12.64 8.36 1.38
C TRP A 264 12.65 9.63 2.21
N ARG A 265 13.62 10.50 1.95
CA ARG A 265 13.80 11.80 2.58
C ARG A 265 13.84 12.88 1.51
N VAL A 266 13.10 13.96 1.70
CA VAL A 266 13.07 15.13 0.80
C VAL A 266 13.12 16.40 1.62
N SER A 267 13.72 17.46 1.07
CA SER A 267 13.66 18.77 1.73
C SER A 267 12.24 19.33 1.67
N VAL A 268 11.84 20.06 2.72
CA VAL A 268 10.54 20.75 2.78
C VAL A 268 10.35 21.73 1.61
N SER A 269 11.43 22.32 1.11
CA SER A 269 11.40 23.19 -0.07
C SER A 269 11.28 22.43 -1.40
N GLY A 270 11.17 21.10 -1.36
CA GLY A 270 11.15 20.22 -2.53
C GLY A 270 12.54 19.76 -2.96
N GLY A 271 12.60 19.16 -4.15
CA GLY A 271 13.80 18.58 -4.73
C GLY A 271 13.70 17.07 -4.90
N THR A 272 14.79 16.43 -5.31
CA THR A 272 14.83 14.98 -5.58
C THR A 272 14.86 14.19 -4.27
N PRO A 273 13.87 13.32 -3.99
CA PRO A 273 13.88 12.52 -2.78
C PRO A 273 14.98 11.46 -2.84
N ARG A 274 15.62 11.22 -1.70
CA ARG A 274 16.75 10.30 -1.55
C ARG A 274 16.41 9.17 -0.58
N PRO A 275 16.94 7.95 -0.76
CA PRO A 275 16.67 6.85 0.15
C PRO A 275 17.21 7.14 1.55
N VAL A 276 16.53 6.63 2.57
CA VAL A 276 16.96 6.71 3.97
C VAL A 276 17.99 5.62 4.27
N ALA A 277 19.16 6.00 4.78
CA ALA A 277 20.25 5.07 5.05
C ALA A 277 19.89 4.08 6.18
N GLY A 278 20.30 2.82 6.02
CA GLY A 278 20.08 1.76 7.00
C GLY A 278 18.64 1.21 7.05
N VAL A 279 17.77 1.63 6.13
CA VAL A 279 16.40 1.10 6.05
C VAL A 279 16.26 0.23 4.80
N GLY A 280 15.69 -0.96 4.97
CA GLY A 280 15.44 -1.90 3.87
C GLY A 280 14.18 -1.56 3.07
N VAL A 281 13.80 -2.50 2.21
CA VAL A 281 12.52 -2.46 1.49
C VAL A 281 11.35 -2.85 2.40
N ILE A 282 10.13 -2.78 1.87
CA ILE A 282 8.84 -3.05 2.53
C ILE A 282 8.64 -2.27 3.83
N ALA A 283 9.21 -1.06 3.89
CA ALA A 283 9.21 -0.18 5.04
C ALA A 283 8.15 0.93 4.90
N SER A 284 7.36 1.16 5.96
CA SER A 284 6.28 2.16 5.99
C SER A 284 6.07 2.78 7.37
N SER A 285 5.25 3.84 7.45
CA SER A 285 4.89 4.54 8.69
C SER A 285 6.10 4.93 9.57
N PRO A 286 7.03 5.75 9.06
CA PRO A 286 8.19 6.19 9.81
C PRO A 286 7.82 7.13 10.97
N SER A 287 8.56 7.06 12.08
CA SER A 287 8.53 8.04 13.17
C SER A 287 9.94 8.29 13.70
N ILE A 288 10.34 9.56 13.77
CA ILE A 288 11.67 9.97 14.23
C ILE A 288 11.58 10.47 15.67
N SER A 289 12.53 10.09 16.52
CA SER A 289 12.59 10.59 17.90
C SER A 289 12.87 12.09 17.91
N ALA A 290 12.39 12.83 18.92
CA ALA A 290 12.61 14.28 18.99
C ALA A 290 14.11 14.68 19.00
N LYS A 291 15.00 13.77 19.43
CA LYS A 291 16.46 13.95 19.42
C LYS A 291 17.09 13.71 18.03
N GLY A 292 16.36 13.12 17.10
CA GLY A 292 16.80 12.88 15.72
C GLY A 292 17.81 11.76 15.54
N ASN A 293 18.11 11.01 16.60
CA ASN A 293 19.11 9.94 16.59
C ASN A 293 18.50 8.54 16.50
N GLN A 294 17.17 8.42 16.49
CA GLN A 294 16.45 7.16 16.34
C GLN A 294 15.27 7.32 15.38
N LEU A 295 14.99 6.24 14.63
CA LEU A 295 13.86 6.12 13.71
C LEU A 295 13.19 4.77 13.99
N VAL A 296 11.85 4.75 14.06
CA VAL A 296 11.07 3.51 14.00
C VAL A 296 10.24 3.47 12.74
N TYR A 297 10.00 2.27 12.24
CA TYR A 297 9.16 2.05 11.06
C TYR A 297 8.54 0.66 11.10
N THR A 298 7.45 0.48 10.36
CA THR A 298 6.85 -0.82 10.11
C THR A 298 7.56 -1.49 8.94
N GLN A 299 8.02 -2.72 9.12
CA GLN A 299 8.44 -3.62 8.04
C GLN A 299 7.36 -4.70 7.85
N SER A 300 6.66 -4.72 6.71
CA SER A 300 5.55 -5.65 6.45
C SER A 300 5.87 -6.63 5.34
N PHE A 301 5.77 -7.92 5.64
CA PHE A 301 5.95 -8.99 4.67
C PHE A 301 4.61 -9.68 4.42
N ILE A 302 4.16 -9.65 3.17
CA ILE A 302 3.00 -10.42 2.72
C ILE A 302 3.50 -11.40 1.67
N LYS A 303 3.39 -12.68 2.00
CA LYS A 303 3.55 -13.78 1.06
C LYS A 303 2.19 -14.24 0.61
N GLU A 304 1.89 -13.90 -0.64
CA GLU A 304 0.72 -14.40 -1.36
C GLU A 304 1.22 -15.33 -2.46
N ASN A 305 0.53 -16.45 -2.64
CA ASN A 305 0.90 -17.43 -3.62
C ASN A 305 -0.34 -18.03 -4.28
N ILE A 306 -0.14 -18.76 -5.36
CA ILE A 306 -1.22 -19.37 -6.14
C ILE A 306 -1.30 -20.85 -5.79
N SER A 307 -2.50 -21.29 -5.43
CA SER A 307 -2.86 -22.68 -5.16
C SER A 307 -3.68 -23.23 -6.31
N ARG A 308 -3.46 -24.51 -6.64
CA ARG A 308 -4.26 -25.27 -7.61
C ARG A 308 -5.15 -26.27 -6.89
N LEU A 309 -6.45 -26.23 -7.16
CA LEU A 309 -7.40 -27.24 -6.71
C LEU A 309 -7.91 -28.04 -7.90
N ASP A 310 -7.69 -29.35 -7.89
CA ASP A 310 -8.21 -30.25 -8.92
C ASP A 310 -9.62 -30.73 -8.52
N LEU A 311 -10.56 -30.69 -9.48
CA LEU A 311 -11.99 -30.94 -9.29
C LEU A 311 -12.40 -32.32 -9.78
N LYS A 312 -13.19 -33.03 -8.96
CA LYS A 312 -13.80 -34.32 -9.34
C LYS A 312 -15.00 -34.08 -10.23
N ASP A 313 -15.79 -33.10 -9.85
CA ASP A 313 -16.91 -32.53 -10.58
C ASP A 313 -17.08 -31.07 -10.12
N GLU A 314 -18.08 -30.37 -10.66
CA GLU A 314 -18.27 -28.94 -10.42
C GLU A 314 -18.44 -28.59 -8.93
N LYS A 315 -18.88 -29.54 -8.10
CA LYS A 315 -19.26 -29.32 -6.70
C LYS A 315 -18.32 -29.99 -5.70
N HIS A 316 -17.30 -30.71 -6.16
CA HIS A 316 -16.43 -31.48 -5.28
C HIS A 316 -14.96 -31.47 -5.75
N SER A 317 -14.04 -31.24 -4.82
CA SER A 317 -12.60 -31.40 -5.05
C SER A 317 -12.20 -32.87 -5.18
N GLN A 318 -11.15 -33.17 -5.97
CA GLN A 318 -10.52 -34.50 -5.99
C GLN A 318 -9.68 -34.75 -4.74
N GLY A 319 -9.11 -33.69 -4.16
CA GLY A 319 -8.22 -33.73 -3.02
C GLY A 319 -7.88 -32.31 -2.54
N PRO A 320 -6.93 -32.16 -1.61
CA PRO A 320 -6.52 -30.86 -1.13
C PRO A 320 -5.82 -30.03 -2.24
N PRO A 321 -5.87 -28.69 -2.16
CA PRO A 321 -5.12 -27.81 -3.04
C PRO A 321 -3.61 -28.04 -2.93
N VAL A 322 -2.92 -27.84 -4.06
CA VAL A 322 -1.46 -27.84 -4.15
C VAL A 322 -0.97 -26.40 -4.31
N VAL A 323 -0.20 -25.93 -3.34
CA VAL A 323 0.49 -24.63 -3.42
C VAL A 323 1.59 -24.72 -4.48
N LEU A 324 1.53 -23.85 -5.49
CA LEU A 324 2.51 -23.85 -6.57
C LEU A 324 3.83 -23.21 -6.11
N ASN A 325 4.96 -23.83 -6.44
CA ASN A 325 6.28 -23.36 -6.01
C ASN A 325 6.80 -22.21 -6.90
N LEU A 326 6.18 -21.04 -6.77
CA LEU A 326 6.55 -19.84 -7.51
C LEU A 326 7.68 -19.12 -6.76
N LYS A 327 8.91 -19.24 -7.26
CA LYS A 327 10.13 -18.87 -6.53
C LYS A 327 10.32 -17.37 -6.24
N LYS A 328 9.44 -16.49 -6.73
CA LYS A 328 9.67 -15.05 -6.72
C LYS A 328 8.38 -14.27 -6.47
N GLY A 329 8.49 -13.21 -5.67
CA GLY A 329 7.50 -12.15 -5.55
C GLY A 329 6.22 -12.55 -4.81
N ARG A 330 5.32 -11.57 -4.70
CA ARG A 330 3.93 -11.79 -4.32
C ARG A 330 3.14 -12.15 -5.58
N ASN A 331 2.50 -13.33 -5.60
CA ASN A 331 1.89 -13.90 -6.82
C ASN A 331 0.37 -13.98 -6.68
N TRP A 332 -0.34 -13.41 -7.65
CA TRP A 332 -1.78 -13.21 -7.59
C TRP A 332 -2.41 -13.03 -8.98
N ARG A 333 -3.74 -13.00 -9.05
CA ARG A 333 -4.53 -12.85 -10.29
C ARG A 333 -4.16 -13.85 -11.40
N PRO A 334 -4.26 -15.16 -11.14
CA PRO A 334 -3.97 -16.17 -12.14
C PRO A 334 -4.99 -16.16 -13.29
N ASN A 335 -4.56 -16.58 -14.48
CA ASN A 335 -5.41 -16.84 -15.64
C ASN A 335 -4.84 -18.00 -16.47
N PHE A 336 -5.67 -19.00 -16.76
CA PHE A 336 -5.26 -20.16 -17.56
C PHE A 336 -5.08 -19.82 -19.04
N SER A 337 -4.13 -20.51 -19.69
CA SER A 337 -4.16 -20.63 -21.15
C SER A 337 -5.41 -21.41 -21.59
N PRO A 338 -5.95 -21.16 -22.80
CA PRO A 338 -7.16 -21.85 -23.27
C PRO A 338 -7.02 -23.37 -23.35
N ASP A 339 -5.80 -23.87 -23.57
CA ASP A 339 -5.49 -25.30 -23.60
C ASP A 339 -5.22 -25.90 -22.20
N GLY A 340 -5.24 -25.08 -21.15
CA GLY A 340 -5.01 -25.48 -19.76
C GLY A 340 -3.58 -25.95 -19.44
N LYS A 341 -2.64 -25.85 -20.38
CA LYS A 341 -1.25 -26.32 -20.17
C LYS A 341 -0.40 -25.33 -19.40
N ARG A 342 -0.76 -24.05 -19.43
CA ARG A 342 -0.04 -22.95 -18.79
C ARG A 342 -1.00 -22.05 -18.05
N PHE A 343 -0.45 -21.18 -17.22
CA PHE A 343 -1.17 -20.06 -16.67
C PHE A 343 -0.27 -18.83 -16.60
N ALA A 344 -0.88 -17.66 -16.70
CA ALA A 344 -0.25 -16.38 -16.43
C ALA A 344 -0.72 -15.82 -15.09
N PHE A 345 0.09 -14.97 -14.48
CA PHE A 345 -0.21 -14.33 -13.21
C PHE A 345 0.59 -13.03 -13.08
N GLU A 346 0.15 -12.18 -12.16
CA GLU A 346 0.88 -10.99 -11.76
C GLU A 346 1.88 -11.36 -10.65
N SER A 347 3.11 -10.86 -10.72
CA SER A 347 4.13 -11.05 -9.69
C SER A 347 4.75 -9.71 -9.28
N VAL A 348 4.81 -9.45 -7.97
CA VAL A 348 5.37 -8.21 -7.41
C VAL A 348 6.72 -8.48 -6.77
N LEU A 349 7.79 -7.99 -7.39
CA LEU A 349 9.17 -7.98 -6.88
C LEU A 349 9.71 -6.57 -6.64
N GLY A 350 8.92 -5.56 -7.00
CA GLY A 350 9.25 -4.15 -7.03
C GLY A 350 8.11 -3.43 -7.74
N SER A 351 8.15 -3.41 -9.07
CA SER A 351 6.98 -3.24 -9.92
C SER A 351 6.22 -4.57 -10.09
N SER A 352 4.94 -4.48 -10.47
CA SER A 352 4.18 -5.64 -10.95
C SER A 352 4.56 -5.95 -12.40
N ASP A 353 4.89 -7.21 -12.66
CA ASP A 353 5.08 -7.75 -14.01
C ASP A 353 4.26 -9.02 -14.20
N ILE A 354 4.03 -9.38 -15.47
CA ILE A 354 3.30 -10.59 -15.84
C ILE A 354 4.29 -11.73 -16.04
N TRP A 355 3.98 -12.85 -15.43
CA TRP A 355 4.73 -14.10 -15.53
C TRP A 355 3.82 -15.21 -16.03
N ALA A 356 4.41 -16.24 -16.63
CA ALA A 356 3.70 -17.46 -16.99
C ALA A 356 4.51 -18.71 -16.71
N CYS A 357 3.85 -19.75 -16.22
CA CYS A 357 4.41 -21.06 -15.90
C CYS A 357 3.62 -22.16 -16.62
N ASP A 358 4.13 -23.38 -16.56
CA ASP A 358 3.33 -24.57 -16.85
C ASP A 358 2.30 -24.78 -15.73
N ASN A 359 1.25 -25.57 -15.99
CA ASN A 359 0.12 -25.77 -15.07
C ASN A 359 0.52 -26.40 -13.70
N ASP A 360 1.72 -26.99 -13.59
CA ASP A 360 2.27 -27.50 -12.33
C ASP A 360 3.11 -26.45 -11.57
N GLY A 361 3.21 -25.23 -12.08
CA GLY A 361 4.04 -24.16 -11.52
C GLY A 361 5.53 -24.25 -11.89
N SER A 362 5.91 -25.17 -12.79
CA SER A 362 7.27 -25.26 -13.32
C SER A 362 7.48 -24.36 -14.55
N ASN A 363 8.71 -24.27 -15.04
CA ASN A 363 9.08 -23.55 -16.27
C ASN A 363 8.58 -22.09 -16.35
N CYS A 364 8.62 -21.40 -15.21
CA CYS A 364 8.18 -20.02 -15.09
C CYS A 364 9.10 -19.04 -15.84
N GLY A 365 8.50 -18.15 -16.63
CA GLY A 365 9.18 -17.06 -17.34
C GLY A 365 8.42 -15.75 -17.25
N GLN A 366 9.15 -14.65 -17.12
CA GLN A 366 8.61 -13.30 -17.17
C GLN A 366 8.22 -12.95 -18.60
N LEU A 367 7.01 -12.43 -18.80
CA LEU A 367 6.45 -12.06 -20.11
C LEU A 367 6.58 -10.56 -20.40
N THR A 368 6.57 -9.72 -19.36
CA THR A 368 6.70 -8.25 -19.51
C THR A 368 7.95 -7.74 -18.81
N PHE A 369 8.59 -6.73 -19.39
CA PHE A 369 9.75 -6.04 -18.81
C PHE A 369 9.53 -4.54 -18.92
N LEU A 370 8.41 -4.06 -18.40
CA LEU A 370 7.91 -2.71 -18.64
C LEU A 370 8.25 -1.77 -17.48
N GLN A 371 8.52 -0.50 -17.78
CA GLN A 371 8.63 0.54 -16.76
C GLN A 371 7.24 0.99 -16.34
N GLY A 372 6.75 0.49 -15.21
CA GLY A 372 5.41 0.74 -14.67
C GLY A 372 4.85 -0.51 -14.01
N THR A 373 3.55 -0.55 -13.77
CA THR A 373 2.88 -1.76 -13.24
C THR A 373 2.07 -2.43 -14.35
N ALA A 374 2.40 -3.68 -14.66
CA ALA A 374 1.64 -4.55 -15.55
C ALA A 374 0.94 -5.64 -14.73
N GLY A 375 -0.35 -5.88 -14.99
CA GLY A 375 -1.15 -6.82 -14.20
C GLY A 375 -2.44 -7.24 -14.87
N VAL A 376 -3.24 -8.03 -14.15
CA VAL A 376 -4.53 -8.60 -14.62
C VAL A 376 -4.40 -9.29 -16.00
N PRO A 377 -3.49 -10.28 -16.16
CA PRO A 377 -3.30 -10.93 -17.45
C PRO A 377 -4.53 -11.74 -17.87
N GLN A 378 -4.94 -11.63 -19.13
CA GLN A 378 -6.01 -12.45 -19.72
C GLN A 378 -5.58 -13.01 -21.08
N TRP A 379 -5.50 -14.33 -21.18
CA TRP A 379 -5.25 -15.01 -22.45
C TRP A 379 -6.42 -14.83 -23.42
N SER A 380 -6.11 -14.67 -24.70
CA SER A 380 -7.10 -14.72 -25.76
C SER A 380 -7.67 -16.13 -25.91
N PRO A 381 -8.93 -16.28 -26.35
CA PRO A 381 -9.54 -17.60 -26.53
C PRO A 381 -8.79 -18.53 -27.50
N ASP A 382 -8.05 -17.97 -28.45
CA ASP A 382 -7.24 -18.71 -29.42
C ASP A 382 -5.81 -19.02 -28.94
N GLY A 383 -5.40 -18.46 -27.80
CA GLY A 383 -4.11 -18.69 -27.17
C GLY A 383 -2.91 -17.96 -27.77
N HIS A 384 -3.11 -17.08 -28.76
CA HIS A 384 -2.01 -16.36 -29.42
C HIS A 384 -1.68 -15.01 -28.78
N ASN A 385 -2.61 -14.43 -28.02
CA ASN A 385 -2.46 -13.09 -27.46
C ASN A 385 -2.77 -13.08 -25.97
N MET A 386 -2.29 -12.03 -25.31
CA MET A 386 -2.63 -11.69 -23.94
C MET A 386 -3.02 -10.23 -23.86
N ALA A 387 -4.19 -9.94 -23.30
CA ALA A 387 -4.59 -8.60 -22.91
C ALA A 387 -4.23 -8.40 -21.44
N PHE A 388 -3.75 -7.21 -21.09
CA PHE A 388 -3.40 -6.89 -19.72
C PHE A 388 -3.50 -5.39 -19.42
N GLU A 389 -3.66 -5.05 -18.15
CA GLU A 389 -3.62 -3.68 -17.66
C GLU A 389 -2.17 -3.23 -17.52
N PHE A 390 -1.83 -2.06 -18.05
CA PHE A 390 -0.53 -1.46 -17.87
C PHE A 390 -0.65 0.01 -17.50
N ARG A 391 0.04 0.40 -16.43
CA ARG A 391 0.11 1.78 -15.93
C ARG A 391 1.56 2.28 -16.03
N PRO A 392 1.96 2.92 -17.15
CA PRO A 392 3.30 3.48 -17.29
C PRO A 392 3.51 4.74 -16.44
N LYS A 393 2.44 5.50 -16.17
CA LYS A 393 2.43 6.76 -15.40
C LYS A 393 1.10 6.93 -14.64
N GLU A 394 0.35 7.99 -14.94
CA GLU A 394 -0.80 8.45 -14.16
C GLU A 394 -2.08 7.64 -14.42
N ARG A 395 -2.15 6.94 -15.55
CA ARG A 395 -3.34 6.21 -15.98
C ARG A 395 -3.02 4.81 -16.40
N SER A 396 -3.91 3.88 -16.08
CA SER A 396 -3.89 2.54 -16.67
C SER A 396 -4.51 2.56 -18.06
N GLU A 397 -3.92 1.75 -18.92
CA GLU A 397 -4.41 1.47 -20.25
C GLU A 397 -4.35 -0.03 -20.53
N ILE A 398 -4.96 -0.46 -21.62
CA ILE A 398 -4.98 -1.87 -22.03
C ILE A 398 -3.90 -2.11 -23.07
N TYR A 399 -3.07 -3.10 -22.80
CA TYR A 399 -2.01 -3.54 -23.72
C TYR A 399 -2.27 -4.96 -24.20
N LEU A 400 -1.79 -5.24 -25.40
CA LEU A 400 -1.80 -6.55 -26.02
C LEU A 400 -0.36 -7.04 -26.19
N LEU A 401 -0.11 -8.28 -25.79
CA LEU A 401 1.14 -9.00 -26.00
C LEU A 401 0.87 -10.22 -26.89
N GLU A 402 1.62 -10.35 -27.98
CA GLU A 402 1.63 -11.54 -28.82
C GLU A 402 2.57 -12.59 -28.22
N LEU A 403 2.03 -13.78 -27.96
CA LEU A 403 2.77 -14.87 -27.32
C LEU A 403 3.66 -15.55 -28.35
N GLY A 404 4.99 -15.45 -28.15
CA GLY A 404 5.99 -15.93 -29.12
C GLY A 404 7.12 -14.93 -29.43
N GLY A 405 7.13 -13.75 -28.81
CA GLY A 405 8.22 -12.78 -28.90
C GLY A 405 7.82 -11.37 -29.36
N GLY A 406 6.52 -11.06 -29.38
CA GLY A 406 6.04 -9.72 -29.69
C GLY A 406 6.36 -8.70 -28.58
N THR A 407 6.47 -7.42 -28.95
CA THR A 407 6.52 -6.32 -27.98
C THR A 407 5.11 -5.92 -27.59
N PRO A 408 4.80 -5.67 -26.31
CA PRO A 408 3.49 -5.17 -25.93
C PRO A 408 3.11 -3.89 -26.67
N ARG A 409 1.86 -3.82 -27.14
CA ARG A 409 1.31 -2.64 -27.84
C ARG A 409 0.03 -2.15 -27.17
N LEU A 410 -0.16 -0.83 -27.16
CA LEU A 410 -1.39 -0.21 -26.69
C LEU A 410 -2.56 -0.65 -27.57
N LEU A 411 -3.68 -1.01 -26.94
CA LEU A 411 -4.99 -1.12 -27.57
C LEU A 411 -5.73 0.20 -27.33
N PRO A 412 -6.01 1.03 -28.36
CA PRO A 412 -6.70 2.29 -28.17
C PRO A 412 -8.10 2.09 -27.59
N THR A 413 -8.35 2.66 -26.41
CA THR A 413 -9.62 2.60 -25.67
C THR A 413 -10.24 4.00 -25.60
N LEU A 414 -10.42 4.54 -24.39
CA LEU A 414 -11.01 5.84 -24.13
C LEU A 414 -9.91 6.78 -23.66
N PRO A 415 -9.55 7.81 -24.46
CA PRO A 415 -8.49 8.71 -24.09
C PRO A 415 -8.90 9.53 -22.87
N GLY A 416 -7.96 9.76 -21.97
CA GLY A 416 -8.17 10.67 -20.87
C GLY A 416 -8.78 10.04 -19.60
N ALA A 417 -8.86 8.71 -19.54
CA ALA A 417 -9.53 7.93 -18.50
C ALA A 417 -8.60 6.82 -17.98
N ASP A 418 -8.82 6.33 -16.75
CA ASP A 418 -8.27 5.07 -16.27
C ASP A 418 -9.05 3.91 -16.89
N ASN A 419 -8.37 3.13 -17.72
CA ASN A 419 -8.93 1.94 -18.37
C ASN A 419 -8.21 0.69 -17.87
N GLY A 420 -8.94 -0.34 -17.47
CA GLY A 420 -8.32 -1.53 -16.89
C GLY A 420 -9.21 -2.77 -16.83
N GLY A 421 -8.72 -3.79 -16.13
CA GLY A 421 -9.45 -5.05 -15.92
C GLY A 421 -9.93 -5.70 -17.23
N PRO A 422 -9.05 -5.90 -18.22
CA PRO A 422 -9.47 -6.41 -19.52
C PRO A 422 -10.09 -7.80 -19.40
N SER A 423 -11.00 -8.16 -20.29
CA SER A 423 -11.40 -9.55 -20.54
C SER A 423 -11.85 -9.77 -21.98
N TRP A 424 -11.70 -10.99 -22.49
CA TRP A 424 -11.98 -11.29 -23.89
C TRP A 424 -13.43 -11.66 -24.12
N SER A 425 -13.99 -11.27 -25.28
CA SER A 425 -15.17 -11.96 -25.79
C SER A 425 -14.84 -13.39 -26.19
N ARG A 426 -15.84 -14.26 -26.11
CA ARG A 426 -15.73 -15.69 -26.46
C ARG A 426 -15.23 -15.92 -27.88
N ASP A 427 -15.62 -15.05 -28.80
CA ASP A 427 -15.20 -15.11 -30.20
C ASP A 427 -13.84 -14.42 -30.46
N GLY A 428 -13.20 -13.87 -29.43
CA GLY A 428 -11.91 -13.19 -29.50
C GLY A 428 -11.93 -11.84 -30.24
N LYS A 429 -13.10 -11.31 -30.62
CA LYS A 429 -13.19 -10.08 -31.42
C LYS A 429 -13.27 -8.81 -30.60
N TRP A 430 -13.59 -8.89 -29.32
CA TRP A 430 -13.77 -7.76 -28.42
C TRP A 430 -12.95 -7.92 -27.14
N ILE A 431 -12.52 -6.79 -26.60
CA ILE A 431 -12.00 -6.67 -25.24
C ILE A 431 -13.01 -5.86 -24.43
N TYR A 432 -13.52 -6.44 -23.35
CA TYR A 432 -14.24 -5.73 -22.30
C TYR A 432 -13.25 -5.10 -21.33
N PHE A 433 -13.60 -3.96 -20.75
CA PHE A 433 -12.78 -3.25 -19.78
C PHE A 433 -13.60 -2.27 -18.96
N TYR A 434 -13.10 -1.89 -17.79
CA TYR A 434 -13.68 -0.79 -17.02
C TYR A 434 -13.07 0.55 -17.39
N SER A 435 -13.85 1.62 -17.26
CA SER A 435 -13.38 2.99 -17.46
C SER A 435 -14.02 3.94 -16.45
N ASP A 436 -13.22 4.86 -15.90
CA ASP A 436 -13.69 5.99 -15.08
C ASP A 436 -14.22 7.16 -15.91
N ARG A 437 -14.33 7.01 -17.24
CA ARG A 437 -14.76 8.10 -18.12
C ARG A 437 -16.16 8.61 -17.73
N GLY A 438 -16.19 9.78 -17.09
CA GLY A 438 -17.39 10.49 -16.63
C GLY A 438 -17.38 10.65 -15.11
N SER A 439 -18.08 11.64 -14.55
CA SER A 439 -18.11 11.92 -13.10
C SER A 439 -18.87 10.88 -12.25
N GLY A 440 -18.99 9.65 -12.76
CA GLY A 440 -19.81 8.57 -12.22
C GLY A 440 -18.97 7.33 -11.82
N PRO A 441 -19.62 6.26 -11.36
CA PRO A 441 -18.94 5.00 -11.03
C PRO A 441 -18.26 4.40 -12.27
N PHE A 442 -17.23 3.56 -12.07
CA PHE A 442 -16.56 2.84 -13.17
C PHE A 442 -17.60 2.11 -14.02
N GLN A 443 -17.53 2.23 -15.35
CA GLN A 443 -18.44 1.53 -16.25
C GLN A 443 -17.69 0.51 -17.09
N LEU A 444 -18.39 -0.55 -17.49
CA LEU A 444 -17.87 -1.49 -18.47
C LEU A 444 -18.10 -0.98 -19.89
N TRP A 445 -17.05 -1.09 -20.69
CA TRP A 445 -17.00 -0.80 -22.11
C TRP A 445 -16.46 -2.01 -22.84
N LYS A 446 -16.63 -2.04 -24.16
CA LYS A 446 -15.96 -2.99 -25.03
C LYS A 446 -15.37 -2.30 -26.25
N VAL A 447 -14.22 -2.77 -26.71
CA VAL A 447 -13.55 -2.25 -27.92
C VAL A 447 -13.25 -3.39 -28.90
N PRO A 448 -13.39 -3.20 -30.22
CA PRO A 448 -13.02 -4.23 -31.19
C PRO A 448 -11.50 -4.42 -31.22
N LEU A 449 -11.05 -5.68 -31.27
CA LEU A 449 -9.62 -6.02 -31.34
C LEU A 449 -8.93 -5.43 -32.58
N LYS A 450 -9.67 -5.34 -33.70
CA LYS A 450 -9.20 -4.77 -34.97
C LYS A 450 -9.18 -3.22 -34.98
N GLY A 451 -9.53 -2.58 -33.87
CA GLY A 451 -9.70 -1.13 -33.78
C GLY A 451 -11.11 -0.69 -34.16
N GLY A 452 -11.49 0.49 -33.64
CA GLY A 452 -12.82 1.06 -33.75
C GLY A 452 -13.21 1.77 -32.45
N PRO A 453 -14.33 2.51 -32.42
CA PRO A 453 -14.76 3.21 -31.22
C PRO A 453 -15.18 2.22 -30.12
N PRO A 454 -14.80 2.46 -28.85
CA PRO A 454 -15.34 1.71 -27.74
C PRO A 454 -16.85 1.94 -27.55
N VAL A 455 -17.55 0.92 -27.09
CA VAL A 455 -18.99 0.90 -26.86
C VAL A 455 -19.28 0.66 -25.38
N GLN A 456 -20.07 1.52 -24.75
CA GLN A 456 -20.47 1.36 -23.37
C GLN A 456 -21.42 0.17 -23.21
N VAL A 457 -21.19 -0.67 -22.20
CA VAL A 457 -22.00 -1.86 -21.90
C VAL A 457 -22.88 -1.63 -20.68
N THR A 458 -22.33 -1.08 -19.59
CA THR A 458 -23.08 -0.84 -18.35
C THR A 458 -23.31 0.65 -18.09
N ARG A 459 -24.35 0.96 -17.30
CA ARG A 459 -24.72 2.34 -16.91
C ARG A 459 -24.75 2.55 -15.38
N ASN A 460 -24.60 1.48 -14.61
CA ASN A 460 -24.78 1.46 -13.16
C ASN A 460 -23.58 0.79 -12.46
N GLY A 461 -22.37 0.99 -12.97
CA GLY A 461 -21.16 0.42 -12.39
C GLY A 461 -20.63 -0.79 -13.17
N GLY A 462 -19.38 -1.17 -12.92
CA GLY A 462 -18.78 -2.42 -13.37
C GLY A 462 -17.26 -2.33 -13.54
N VAL A 463 -16.54 -3.35 -13.04
CA VAL A 463 -15.06 -3.37 -13.02
C VAL A 463 -14.42 -4.64 -13.59
N PHE A 464 -14.97 -5.82 -13.39
CA PHE A 464 -14.46 -7.05 -13.99
C PHE A 464 -15.59 -7.83 -14.62
N ALA A 465 -15.39 -8.32 -15.83
CA ALA A 465 -16.46 -8.90 -16.65
C ALA A 465 -16.09 -10.25 -17.24
N ALA A 466 -17.05 -11.16 -17.36
CA ALA A 466 -16.91 -12.44 -18.05
C ALA A 466 -18.15 -12.73 -18.91
N GLU A 467 -17.92 -13.11 -20.16
CA GLU A 467 -18.99 -13.44 -21.10
C GLU A 467 -19.47 -14.90 -20.92
N SER A 468 -20.79 -15.08 -20.93
CA SER A 468 -21.42 -16.40 -20.84
C SER A 468 -21.00 -17.30 -22.00
N ALA A 469 -21.05 -18.62 -21.79
CA ALA A 469 -20.61 -19.60 -22.79
C ALA A 469 -21.40 -19.53 -24.11
N ASP A 470 -22.63 -19.02 -24.07
CA ASP A 470 -23.49 -18.82 -25.24
C ASP A 470 -23.36 -17.43 -25.90
N GLY A 471 -22.51 -16.54 -25.37
CA GLY A 471 -22.30 -15.20 -25.90
C GLY A 471 -23.49 -14.25 -25.77
N ARG A 472 -24.44 -14.53 -24.87
CA ARG A 472 -25.67 -13.73 -24.71
C ARG A 472 -25.65 -12.77 -23.53
N LEU A 473 -24.91 -13.10 -22.48
CA LEU A 473 -24.89 -12.37 -21.23
C LEU A 473 -23.45 -11.96 -20.88
N LEU A 474 -23.32 -10.77 -20.29
CA LEU A 474 -22.11 -10.35 -19.62
C LEU A 474 -22.33 -10.38 -18.12
N TYR A 475 -21.52 -11.14 -17.39
CA TYR A 475 -21.49 -11.15 -15.93
C TYR A 475 -20.40 -10.21 -15.44
N TYR A 476 -20.61 -9.52 -14.32
CA TYR A 476 -19.64 -8.57 -13.79
C TYR A 476 -19.79 -8.27 -12.31
N SER A 477 -18.68 -7.86 -11.69
CA SER A 477 -18.62 -7.25 -10.36
C SER A 477 -18.64 -5.71 -10.45
N LYS A 478 -18.99 -5.04 -9.36
CA LYS A 478 -19.03 -3.57 -9.25
C LYS A 478 -18.05 -3.09 -8.18
N TYR A 479 -17.57 -1.86 -8.34
CA TYR A 479 -16.72 -1.22 -7.34
C TYR A 479 -17.53 -0.76 -6.12
N GLU A 480 -18.72 -0.22 -6.37
CA GLU A 480 -19.57 0.48 -5.40
C GLU A 480 -20.56 -0.43 -4.67
N ALA A 481 -20.64 -1.69 -5.07
CA ALA A 481 -21.58 -2.65 -4.51
C ALA A 481 -20.99 -4.06 -4.51
N GLN A 482 -21.32 -4.83 -3.46
CA GLN A 482 -20.94 -6.23 -3.35
C GLN A 482 -21.78 -7.12 -4.27
N GLY A 483 -21.23 -8.24 -4.71
CA GLY A 483 -21.96 -9.25 -5.49
C GLY A 483 -21.60 -9.29 -6.98
N ILE A 484 -22.34 -10.12 -7.72
CA ILE A 484 -22.17 -10.32 -9.16
C ILE A 484 -23.49 -10.03 -9.88
N TRP A 485 -23.42 -9.25 -10.95
CA TRP A 485 -24.53 -8.88 -11.82
C TRP A 485 -24.39 -9.54 -13.18
N LYS A 486 -25.49 -9.56 -13.94
CA LYS A 486 -25.50 -9.90 -15.35
C LYS A 486 -26.34 -8.91 -16.15
N VAL A 487 -25.96 -8.69 -17.40
CA VAL A 487 -26.72 -7.88 -18.37
C VAL A 487 -26.77 -8.58 -19.73
N PRO A 488 -27.88 -8.49 -20.49
CA PRO A 488 -27.89 -8.96 -21.88
C PRO A 488 -26.96 -8.14 -22.77
N LEU A 489 -26.16 -8.81 -23.59
CA LEU A 489 -25.28 -8.15 -24.56
C LEU A 489 -26.05 -7.45 -25.70
N SER A 490 -27.32 -7.81 -25.90
CA SER A 490 -28.26 -7.09 -26.77
C SER A 490 -28.77 -5.78 -26.17
N GLY A 491 -28.42 -5.46 -24.92
CA GLY A 491 -29.02 -4.39 -24.12
C GLY A 491 -30.23 -4.88 -23.32
N GLY A 492 -30.51 -4.19 -22.20
CA GLY A 492 -31.59 -4.50 -21.27
C GLY A 492 -31.26 -4.12 -19.83
N GLU A 493 -32.11 -4.54 -18.91
CA GLU A 493 -31.88 -4.34 -17.47
C GLU A 493 -30.83 -5.30 -16.92
N GLU A 494 -29.98 -4.78 -16.03
CA GLU A 494 -29.06 -5.62 -15.25
C GLU A 494 -29.81 -6.36 -14.13
N LYS A 495 -29.32 -7.55 -13.77
CA LYS A 495 -29.86 -8.35 -12.66
C LYS A 495 -28.73 -8.84 -11.77
N ARG A 496 -28.91 -8.74 -10.45
CA ARG A 496 -28.01 -9.35 -9.48
C ARG A 496 -28.20 -10.88 -9.48
N VAL A 497 -27.10 -11.61 -9.41
CA VAL A 497 -27.05 -13.08 -9.48
C VAL A 497 -26.46 -13.68 -8.20
N LEU A 498 -25.53 -12.96 -7.56
CA LEU A 498 -24.90 -13.37 -6.32
C LEU A 498 -24.78 -12.16 -5.39
N ASP A 499 -25.18 -12.33 -4.12
CA ASP A 499 -25.05 -11.29 -3.10
C ASP A 499 -23.69 -11.34 -2.39
N GLN A 500 -23.10 -12.53 -2.26
CA GLN A 500 -21.91 -12.85 -1.46
C GLN A 500 -20.61 -12.84 -2.29
N ALA A 501 -20.25 -11.70 -2.88
CA ALA A 501 -18.88 -11.49 -3.35
C ALA A 501 -18.24 -10.41 -2.47
N GLY A 502 -17.14 -10.75 -1.79
CA GLY A 502 -16.51 -9.94 -0.75
C GLY A 502 -16.25 -8.48 -1.14
N GLU A 503 -16.23 -7.61 -0.13
CA GLU A 503 -15.93 -6.20 -0.30
C GLU A 503 -14.52 -6.00 -0.87
N LYS A 504 -14.40 -5.25 -1.98
CA LYS A 504 -13.12 -4.92 -2.66
C LYS A 504 -12.39 -6.08 -3.36
N GLU A 505 -13.07 -7.21 -3.60
CA GLU A 505 -12.47 -8.41 -4.19
C GLU A 505 -13.01 -8.73 -5.59
N TRP A 506 -12.92 -7.76 -6.50
CA TRP A 506 -13.65 -7.80 -7.78
C TRP A 506 -13.25 -8.94 -8.74
N TYR A 507 -12.08 -9.54 -8.53
CA TYR A 507 -11.50 -10.63 -9.34
C TYR A 507 -11.64 -12.01 -8.69
N ASN A 508 -12.29 -12.13 -7.53
CA ASN A 508 -12.38 -13.36 -6.74
C ASN A 508 -13.52 -14.29 -7.19
N TRP A 509 -13.82 -14.31 -8.48
CA TRP A 509 -14.85 -15.18 -9.05
C TRP A 509 -14.52 -15.57 -10.49
N ALA A 510 -15.05 -16.71 -10.93
CA ALA A 510 -14.96 -17.15 -12.31
C ALA A 510 -16.27 -17.78 -12.78
N LEU A 511 -16.64 -17.43 -14.01
CA LEU A 511 -17.84 -17.91 -14.67
C LEU A 511 -17.58 -19.25 -15.38
N VAL A 512 -18.40 -20.24 -15.08
CA VAL A 512 -18.51 -21.48 -15.85
C VAL A 512 -19.92 -21.62 -16.43
N ARG A 513 -20.14 -22.62 -17.28
CA ARG A 513 -21.42 -22.79 -18.00
C ARG A 513 -22.62 -22.92 -17.05
N ASN A 514 -22.44 -23.62 -15.93
CA ASN A 514 -23.52 -24.01 -15.03
C ASN A 514 -23.54 -23.20 -13.72
N GLY A 515 -22.63 -22.23 -13.53
CA GLY A 515 -22.53 -21.52 -12.27
C GLY A 515 -21.34 -20.56 -12.17
N ILE A 516 -21.08 -20.11 -10.95
CA ILE A 516 -19.96 -19.22 -10.61
C ILE A 516 -19.20 -19.81 -9.43
N TYR A 517 -17.88 -19.93 -9.57
CA TYR A 517 -16.99 -20.13 -8.44
C TYR A 517 -16.60 -18.79 -7.85
N PHE A 518 -16.50 -18.69 -6.53
CA PHE A 518 -16.05 -17.48 -5.86
C PHE A 518 -15.30 -17.79 -4.57
N LEU A 519 -14.37 -16.90 -4.21
CA LEU A 519 -13.69 -16.94 -2.92
C LEU A 519 -14.47 -16.13 -1.89
N GLU A 520 -14.50 -16.63 -0.66
CA GLU A 520 -15.16 -15.99 0.47
C GLU A 520 -14.20 -15.89 1.65
N HIS A 521 -14.07 -14.69 2.23
CA HIS A 521 -13.44 -14.50 3.53
C HIS A 521 -14.36 -15.02 4.64
N ARG A 522 -13.81 -15.82 5.54
CA ARG A 522 -14.51 -16.30 6.73
C ARG A 522 -13.77 -15.84 7.98
N GLU A 523 -14.46 -15.88 9.12
CA GLU A 523 -13.87 -15.49 10.41
C GLU A 523 -12.57 -16.26 10.72
N LYS A 524 -12.53 -17.54 10.34
CA LYS A 524 -11.36 -18.42 10.45
C LYS A 524 -10.96 -18.95 9.07
N GLY A 525 -10.18 -18.15 8.35
CA GLY A 525 -9.65 -18.49 7.03
C GLY A 525 -10.61 -18.16 5.89
N GLY A 526 -10.63 -19.00 4.86
CA GLY A 526 -11.33 -18.73 3.60
C GLY A 526 -12.07 -19.94 3.07
N ALA A 527 -12.91 -19.71 2.07
CA ALA A 527 -13.56 -20.77 1.34
C ALA A 527 -13.60 -20.52 -0.16
N LEU A 528 -13.68 -21.62 -0.89
CA LEU A 528 -14.01 -21.66 -2.30
C LEU A 528 -15.42 -22.25 -2.42
N ASP A 529 -16.34 -21.43 -2.88
CA ASP A 529 -17.75 -21.76 -3.00
C ASP A 529 -18.19 -21.76 -4.48
N PHE A 530 -19.28 -22.47 -4.75
CA PHE A 530 -19.88 -22.57 -6.08
C PHE A 530 -21.39 -22.33 -6.01
N VAL A 531 -21.89 -21.38 -6.79
CA VAL A 531 -23.33 -21.16 -6.98
C VAL A 531 -23.80 -21.78 -8.29
N ASP A 532 -24.76 -22.68 -8.21
CA ASP A 532 -25.36 -23.37 -9.35
C ASP A 532 -26.51 -22.55 -9.96
N PHE A 533 -26.48 -22.31 -11.26
CA PHE A 533 -27.50 -21.49 -11.94
C PHE A 533 -28.87 -22.13 -12.07
N ALA A 534 -28.95 -23.47 -12.09
CA ALA A 534 -30.22 -24.17 -12.21
C ALA A 534 -30.99 -24.17 -10.89
N THR A 535 -30.28 -24.25 -9.77
CA THR A 535 -30.88 -24.37 -8.43
C THR A 535 -30.80 -23.10 -7.59
N GLY A 536 -29.88 -22.18 -7.92
CA GLY A 536 -29.54 -21.02 -7.09
C GLY A 536 -28.83 -21.39 -5.79
N LYS A 537 -28.44 -22.66 -5.60
CA LYS A 537 -27.84 -23.16 -4.36
C LYS A 537 -26.32 -22.94 -4.39
N THR A 538 -25.80 -22.40 -3.29
CA THR A 538 -24.36 -22.33 -3.01
C THR A 538 -23.89 -23.61 -2.32
N THR A 539 -22.75 -24.15 -2.77
CA THR A 539 -22.06 -25.30 -2.18
C THR A 539 -20.61 -24.94 -1.92
N THR A 540 -20.11 -25.20 -0.72
CA THR A 540 -18.69 -25.08 -0.41
C THR A 540 -17.90 -26.24 -0.99
N ILE A 541 -16.92 -25.92 -1.83
CA ILE A 541 -16.03 -26.87 -2.50
C ILE A 541 -14.83 -27.18 -1.62
N TRP A 542 -14.26 -26.14 -1.00
CA TRP A 542 -13.08 -26.24 -0.16
C TRP A 542 -13.07 -25.16 0.92
N THR A 543 -12.50 -25.47 2.08
CA THR A 543 -12.25 -24.52 3.17
C THR A 543 -10.77 -24.52 3.52
N SER A 544 -10.19 -23.35 3.69
CA SER A 544 -8.79 -23.12 4.04
C SER A 544 -8.71 -22.40 5.39
N ASP A 545 -7.67 -22.69 6.16
CA ASP A 545 -7.31 -21.90 7.34
C ASP A 545 -6.67 -20.56 6.98
N LYS A 546 -6.24 -20.40 5.73
CA LYS A 546 -5.70 -19.16 5.15
C LYS A 546 -6.81 -18.29 4.57
N GLN A 547 -6.61 -16.99 4.65
CA GLN A 547 -7.48 -16.02 3.98
C GLN A 547 -7.23 -16.06 2.45
N PRO A 548 -8.28 -15.89 1.63
CA PRO A 548 -8.10 -15.77 0.18
C PRO A 548 -7.27 -14.53 -0.15
N GLY A 549 -6.47 -14.66 -1.19
CA GLY A 549 -5.82 -13.54 -1.87
C GLY A 549 -6.69 -13.02 -3.01
N VAL A 550 -6.09 -12.26 -3.93
CA VAL A 550 -6.82 -11.69 -5.09
C VAL A 550 -6.63 -12.54 -6.33
N GLY A 551 -7.74 -13.04 -6.87
CA GLY A 551 -7.87 -13.64 -8.17
C GLY A 551 -8.23 -15.12 -8.15
N LEU A 552 -9.15 -15.49 -9.04
CA LEU A 552 -9.60 -16.86 -9.24
C LEU A 552 -9.75 -17.14 -10.74
N ALA A 553 -9.29 -18.31 -11.19
CA ALA A 553 -9.45 -18.78 -12.55
C ALA A 553 -9.81 -20.26 -12.59
N VAL A 554 -10.63 -20.64 -13.55
CA VAL A 554 -11.04 -22.04 -13.80
C VAL A 554 -10.52 -22.45 -15.17
N SER A 555 -9.99 -23.67 -15.28
CA SER A 555 -9.52 -24.21 -16.55
C SER A 555 -10.69 -24.37 -17.54
N ALA A 556 -10.41 -24.28 -18.84
CA ALA A 556 -11.45 -24.35 -19.87
C ALA A 556 -12.24 -25.68 -19.85
N ASP A 557 -11.61 -26.76 -19.40
CA ASP A 557 -12.24 -28.08 -19.23
C ASP A 557 -13.00 -28.25 -17.90
N GLY A 558 -12.96 -27.24 -17.01
CA GLY A 558 -13.64 -27.24 -15.72
C GLY A 558 -13.05 -28.19 -14.69
N LYS A 559 -11.80 -28.67 -14.87
CA LYS A 559 -11.18 -29.67 -13.98
C LYS A 559 -10.21 -29.10 -12.97
N SER A 560 -9.76 -27.87 -13.12
CA SER A 560 -8.80 -27.26 -12.18
C SER A 560 -9.17 -25.80 -11.91
N ILE A 561 -8.95 -25.38 -10.68
CA ILE A 561 -9.09 -23.99 -10.23
C ILE A 561 -7.73 -23.49 -9.77
N LEU A 562 -7.34 -22.30 -10.21
CA LEU A 562 -6.22 -21.53 -9.64
C LEU A 562 -6.80 -20.39 -8.83
N TYR A 563 -6.28 -20.19 -7.63
CA TYR A 563 -6.69 -19.08 -6.78
C TYR A 563 -5.54 -18.62 -5.91
N ALA A 564 -5.52 -17.32 -5.59
CA ALA A 564 -4.53 -16.76 -4.70
C ALA A 564 -4.89 -17.01 -3.23
N GLU A 565 -3.89 -17.25 -2.40
CA GLU A 565 -4.02 -17.41 -0.94
C GLU A 565 -2.91 -16.62 -0.25
N ILE A 566 -3.24 -16.02 0.90
CA ILE A 566 -2.27 -15.37 1.76
C ILE A 566 -1.61 -16.46 2.61
N GLU A 567 -0.36 -16.82 2.28
CA GLU A 567 0.40 -17.84 3.02
C GLU A 567 0.92 -17.32 4.36
N LEU A 568 1.40 -16.09 4.36
CA LEU A 568 1.97 -15.44 5.53
C LEU A 568 1.76 -13.94 5.40
N GLU A 569 1.14 -13.34 6.40
CA GLU A 569 1.19 -11.92 6.62
C GLU A 569 1.86 -11.70 7.97
N ASP A 570 3.01 -11.02 7.94
CA ASP A 570 3.78 -10.71 9.13
C ASP A 570 4.30 -9.29 9.06
N SER A 571 4.56 -8.70 10.22
CA SER A 571 5.19 -7.39 10.29
C SER A 571 5.91 -7.17 11.61
N ASN A 572 7.00 -6.42 11.52
CA ASN A 572 7.79 -6.04 12.67
C ASN A 572 7.92 -4.53 12.74
N ILE A 573 7.95 -4.01 13.96
CA ILE A 573 8.42 -2.65 14.21
C ILE A 573 9.93 -2.71 14.30
N MET A 574 10.59 -1.98 13.41
CA MET A 574 12.04 -1.92 13.35
C MET A 574 12.52 -0.63 13.99
N LEU A 575 13.55 -0.71 14.82
CA LEU A 575 14.26 0.42 15.41
C LEU A 575 15.60 0.60 14.70
N VAL A 576 15.86 1.84 14.28
CA VAL A 576 17.14 2.32 13.78
C VAL A 576 17.78 3.19 14.85
N LYS A 577 18.99 2.83 15.30
CA LYS A 577 19.82 3.64 16.20
C LYS A 577 20.94 4.33 15.42
N ASN A 578 21.43 5.44 15.97
CA ASN A 578 22.45 6.30 15.34
C ASN A 578 21.98 6.88 14.00
N PHE A 579 20.67 7.13 13.89
CA PHE A 579 20.05 7.77 12.74
C PHE A 579 20.62 9.18 12.52
N ARG A 580 20.78 9.58 11.25
CA ARG A 580 21.36 10.87 10.84
C ARG A 580 20.89 11.29 9.45
#